data_AF-E9JRV6-F1
#
_entry.id   AF-E9JRV6-F1
#
_cell.length_a   1.000
_cell.length_b   1.000
_cell.length_c   1.000
_cell.angle_alpha   90.00
_cell.angle_beta   90.00
_cell.angle_gamma   90.00
#
_symmetry.space_group_name_H-M   'P 1'
#
loop_
_entity.id
_entity.type
_entity.pdbx_description
1 polymer ?
#
loop_
_entity_poly.entity_id
_entity_poly.type
_entity_poly.pdbx_seq_one_letter_code
_entity_poly.pdbx_strand_id
1 'polypeptide(L)'
;CSLTPEPGKPIQSKLSIPSDVVLDEGVLYYSMTINDEQNDIKDEDKGESIITIGEFATVRATRHYVNQDAPFGVIHLDITTENGTKTYSYNRKEGEFAINWLVPIGEDSPASIKISVDELDQQRNIIEVPKLYSIDLDNQTLEQWKTQGNVSFSVTRPEHNIAISWPSVSYKAAQKEGSRHKRWAHWHTGLALCWLVPMDAIYNYITQQNCTLGDNWFGGSYETVAGTPKVITVKQGIEQKPVEQRIHFSKGNAMSALAAHRVCGVPLETLARSRKPRDLTDDLSCAYQAQNIVSLFVATRILFSHLDSVFTLNLDEQEPEVAERLSDLRRINENNPGMVTQVLTVARQIYNDYVTHHPGLTPEQTSAGAQAADILSLFYPDADKSCVASNNDQANINIESRSGRSYLPENRAVITPQGVTNWTYQELEATHQALTREGYVFVGYHGTNHVAAQTIVNRIAPVPRGNNTENEEKWGGLYVATHAEVAHGYARIKEGTGEYGLPTRAERDARGVMLRVYIPRASLERFYRTNTPLENAEEHITQVIGHSLPLRNEAFTGPESAGGEDETVIGWDMAIHAVAIPS
;
A
#
# COMPACT_ATOMS: atom_id res chain seq x y z
N CYS A 1 -32.55 -5.13 18.10
CA CYS A 1 -33.57 -6.06 17.57
C CYS A 1 -33.00 -7.47 17.62
N SER A 2 -33.66 -8.40 18.30
CA SER A 2 -33.27 -9.82 18.33
C SER A 2 -34.06 -10.60 17.29
N LEU A 3 -33.37 -11.32 16.41
CA LEU A 3 -33.93 -12.08 15.30
C LEU A 3 -33.62 -13.56 15.49
N THR A 4 -34.60 -14.42 15.20
CA THR A 4 -34.43 -15.89 15.15
C THR A 4 -34.82 -16.38 13.75
N PRO A 5 -33.93 -16.26 12.74
CA PRO A 5 -34.25 -16.69 11.38
C PRO A 5 -34.56 -18.19 11.32
N GLU A 6 -35.46 -18.58 10.42
CA GLU A 6 -35.62 -20.00 10.08
C GLU A 6 -34.43 -20.46 9.23
N PRO A 7 -33.75 -21.58 9.54
CA PRO A 7 -32.63 -22.07 8.73
C PRO A 7 -33.02 -22.26 7.26
N GLY A 8 -32.20 -21.72 6.36
CA GLY A 8 -32.47 -21.73 4.92
C GLY A 8 -33.48 -20.67 4.45
N LYS A 9 -33.99 -19.80 5.32
CA LYS A 9 -34.87 -18.67 4.98
C LYS A 9 -34.32 -17.34 5.53
N PRO A 10 -33.45 -16.65 4.76
CA PRO A 10 -32.88 -15.37 5.17
C PRO A 10 -33.95 -14.29 5.44
N ILE A 11 -33.79 -13.53 6.52
CA ILE A 11 -34.58 -12.33 6.79
C ILE A 11 -34.00 -11.19 5.95
N GLN A 12 -34.68 -10.83 4.86
CA GLN A 12 -34.31 -9.72 4.00
C GLN A 12 -34.60 -8.38 4.69
N SER A 13 -33.63 -7.46 4.65
CA SER A 13 -33.68 -6.17 5.31
C SER A 13 -33.14 -5.05 4.40
N LYS A 14 -33.60 -3.82 4.64
CA LYS A 14 -33.18 -2.64 3.88
C LYS A 14 -32.62 -1.57 4.81
N LEU A 15 -31.59 -0.88 4.35
CA LEU A 15 -30.97 0.28 4.99
C LEU A 15 -31.32 1.52 4.17
N SER A 16 -32.58 1.96 4.30
CA SER A 16 -33.12 3.09 3.53
C SER A 16 -32.65 4.43 4.09
N ILE A 17 -32.09 5.28 3.23
CA ILE A 17 -31.84 6.69 3.51
C ILE A 17 -33.13 7.48 3.28
N PRO A 18 -33.50 8.40 4.20
CA PRO A 18 -34.68 9.26 4.02
C PRO A 18 -34.64 10.05 2.70
N SER A 19 -35.76 10.12 2.00
CA SER A 19 -35.85 10.71 0.65
C SER A 19 -35.61 12.22 0.60
N ASP A 20 -35.67 12.89 1.75
CA ASP A 20 -35.41 14.32 1.94
C ASP A 20 -33.92 14.64 2.15
N VAL A 21 -33.07 13.63 2.38
CA VAL A 21 -31.63 13.82 2.52
C VAL A 21 -30.99 14.02 1.14
N VAL A 22 -30.30 15.14 0.97
CA VAL A 22 -29.54 15.45 -0.24
C VAL A 22 -28.07 15.18 0.01
N LEU A 23 -27.49 14.26 -0.77
CA LEU A 23 -26.09 13.87 -0.69
C LEU A 23 -25.33 14.31 -1.94
N ASP A 24 -24.32 15.14 -1.72
CA ASP A 24 -23.31 15.52 -2.70
C ASP A 24 -22.11 14.57 -2.61
N GLU A 25 -21.00 14.90 -3.27
CA GLU A 25 -19.77 14.14 -3.20
C GLU A 25 -19.24 14.02 -1.77
N GLY A 26 -18.91 12.79 -1.35
CA GLY A 26 -18.52 12.50 0.04
C GLY A 26 -18.48 11.00 0.34
N VAL A 27 -18.57 10.64 1.61
CA VAL A 27 -18.54 9.24 2.07
C VAL A 27 -19.73 8.97 2.99
N LEU A 28 -20.47 7.90 2.73
CA LEU A 28 -21.40 7.30 3.68
C LEU A 28 -20.66 6.23 4.49
N TYR A 29 -20.71 6.35 5.81
CA TYR A 29 -20.26 5.34 6.76
C TYR A 29 -21.48 4.61 7.32
N TYR A 30 -21.60 3.34 6.98
CA TYR A 30 -22.60 2.43 7.51
C TYR A 30 -22.01 1.55 8.61
N SER A 31 -22.79 1.31 9.66
CA SER A 31 -22.39 0.43 10.76
C SER A 31 -23.58 -0.29 11.37
N MET A 32 -23.36 -1.52 11.78
CA MET A 32 -24.28 -2.32 12.60
C MET A 32 -23.50 -3.24 13.52
N THR A 33 -23.91 -3.32 14.78
CA THR A 33 -23.31 -4.22 15.77
C THR A 33 -24.12 -5.49 15.89
N ILE A 34 -23.43 -6.62 15.87
CA ILE A 34 -23.97 -7.95 15.98
C ILE A 34 -23.54 -8.55 17.31
N ASN A 35 -24.53 -9.09 18.02
CA ASN A 35 -24.36 -9.93 19.18
C ASN A 35 -25.07 -11.25 18.92
N ASP A 36 -24.29 -12.33 18.90
CA ASP A 36 -24.74 -13.70 18.64
C ASP A 36 -24.76 -14.56 19.92
N GLU A 37 -24.87 -13.91 21.08
CA GLU A 37 -25.03 -14.59 22.37
C GLU A 37 -26.32 -15.41 22.40
N GLN A 38 -26.19 -16.64 22.93
CA GLN A 38 -27.27 -17.59 23.12
C GLN A 38 -27.45 -17.84 24.61
N ASN A 39 -28.71 -17.85 25.08
CA ASN A 39 -29.01 -18.00 26.51
C ASN A 39 -28.78 -19.42 27.05
N ASP A 40 -28.70 -20.44 26.20
CA ASP A 40 -28.48 -21.86 26.57
C ASP A 40 -27.62 -22.56 25.50
N ILE A 41 -26.29 -22.48 25.60
CA ILE A 41 -25.37 -23.21 24.71
C ILE A 41 -25.18 -24.62 25.27
N LYS A 42 -25.76 -25.65 24.64
CA LYS A 42 -25.33 -27.04 24.87
C LYS A 42 -24.09 -27.31 23.99
N ASP A 43 -23.18 -28.16 24.44
CA ASP A 43 -21.96 -28.54 23.68
C ASP A 43 -22.25 -29.08 22.26
N GLU A 44 -23.49 -29.48 21.98
CA GLU A 44 -23.96 -29.99 20.70
C GLU A 44 -24.49 -28.89 19.73
N ASP A 45 -24.62 -27.63 20.19
CA ASP A 45 -25.23 -26.51 19.47
C ASP A 45 -24.21 -25.63 18.74
N LYS A 46 -23.61 -26.21 17.68
CA LYS A 46 -22.64 -25.53 16.80
C LYS A 46 -23.31 -24.71 15.69
N GLY A 47 -24.11 -23.71 16.07
CA GLY A 47 -24.74 -22.76 15.12
C GLY A 47 -23.74 -21.78 14.50
N GLU A 48 -24.09 -21.25 13.33
CA GLU A 48 -23.39 -20.16 12.64
C GLU A 48 -24.41 -19.08 12.26
N SER A 49 -24.05 -17.82 12.54
CA SER A 49 -24.76 -16.62 12.12
C SER A 49 -24.22 -16.14 10.77
N ILE A 50 -25.08 -15.82 9.82
CA ILE A 50 -24.72 -15.41 8.47
C ILE A 50 -25.39 -14.07 8.15
N ILE A 51 -24.58 -13.06 7.83
CA ILE A 51 -25.02 -11.71 7.50
C ILE A 51 -24.52 -11.36 6.10
N THR A 52 -25.41 -11.11 5.15
CA THR A 52 -25.02 -10.65 3.81
C THR A 52 -25.14 -9.13 3.69
N ILE A 53 -24.15 -8.49 3.06
CA ILE A 53 -24.11 -7.05 2.77
C ILE A 53 -24.08 -6.89 1.26
N GLY A 54 -25.22 -6.54 0.67
CA GLY A 54 -25.40 -6.63 -0.78
C GLY A 54 -25.09 -8.04 -1.28
N GLU A 55 -24.49 -8.11 -2.47
CA GLU A 55 -23.98 -9.36 -3.07
C GLU A 55 -22.46 -9.49 -2.96
N PHE A 56 -21.78 -8.51 -2.35
CA PHE A 56 -20.31 -8.41 -2.38
C PHE A 56 -19.61 -8.90 -1.10
N ALA A 57 -20.32 -8.99 0.03
CA ALA A 57 -19.75 -9.48 1.27
C ALA A 57 -20.73 -10.36 2.07
N THR A 58 -20.20 -11.44 2.65
CA THR A 58 -20.90 -12.25 3.65
C THR A 58 -20.04 -12.36 4.89
N VAL A 59 -20.60 -12.01 6.04
CA VAL A 59 -19.97 -12.22 7.34
C VAL A 59 -20.60 -13.47 7.97
N ARG A 60 -19.76 -14.46 8.26
CA ARG A 60 -20.18 -15.67 8.99
C ARG A 60 -19.48 -15.72 10.34
N ALA A 61 -20.24 -15.97 11.40
CA ALA A 61 -19.71 -15.99 12.75
C ALA A 61 -20.17 -17.24 13.50
N THR A 62 -19.21 -17.90 14.13
CA THR A 62 -19.44 -18.97 15.09
C THR A 62 -19.03 -18.49 16.48
N ARG A 63 -19.63 -19.09 17.52
CA ARG A 63 -19.34 -18.76 18.93
C ARG A 63 -18.93 -19.98 19.78
N HIS A 64 -19.13 -21.18 19.25
CA HIS A 64 -18.75 -22.41 19.94
C HIS A 64 -17.23 -22.58 19.94
N TYR A 65 -16.72 -23.36 20.88
CA TYR A 65 -15.30 -23.74 20.91
C TYR A 65 -14.94 -24.51 19.63
N VAL A 66 -14.08 -23.93 18.79
CA VAL A 66 -13.61 -24.58 17.55
C VAL A 66 -12.34 -25.37 17.82
N ASN A 67 -11.35 -24.73 18.45
CA ASN A 67 -10.09 -25.33 18.89
C ASN A 67 -9.45 -24.42 19.97
N GLN A 68 -8.25 -24.78 20.44
CA GLN A 68 -7.54 -24.04 21.48
C GLN A 68 -7.15 -22.61 21.09
N ASP A 69 -6.99 -22.33 19.79
CA ASP A 69 -6.65 -21.01 19.25
C ASP A 69 -7.90 -20.16 18.96
N ALA A 70 -9.07 -20.81 18.85
CA ALA A 70 -10.38 -20.22 18.61
C ALA A 70 -11.42 -20.70 19.66
N PRO A 71 -11.18 -20.43 20.96
CA PRO A 71 -12.05 -20.94 22.02
C PRO A 71 -13.45 -20.29 22.03
N PHE A 72 -13.59 -19.11 21.40
CA PHE A 72 -14.84 -18.36 21.31
C PHE A 72 -15.40 -18.31 19.89
N GLY A 73 -14.96 -19.22 19.03
CA GLY A 73 -15.36 -19.29 17.63
C GLY A 73 -14.53 -18.43 16.68
N VAL A 74 -15.01 -18.30 15.46
CA VAL A 74 -14.31 -17.68 14.32
C VAL A 74 -15.26 -16.74 13.59
N ILE A 75 -14.73 -15.60 13.13
CA ILE A 75 -15.41 -14.71 12.17
C ILE A 75 -14.77 -14.92 10.80
N HIS A 76 -15.60 -15.17 9.81
CA HIS A 76 -15.24 -15.22 8.39
C HIS A 76 -15.85 -14.02 7.67
N LEU A 77 -15.06 -13.38 6.82
CA LEU A 77 -15.50 -12.40 5.84
C LEU A 77 -15.25 -12.99 4.45
N ASP A 78 -16.34 -13.38 3.79
CA ASP A 78 -16.33 -13.82 2.40
C ASP A 78 -16.56 -12.60 1.50
N ILE A 79 -15.59 -12.30 0.64
CA ILE A 79 -15.64 -11.20 -0.33
C ILE A 79 -15.86 -11.80 -1.71
N THR A 80 -16.97 -11.44 -2.35
CA THR A 80 -17.35 -11.95 -3.67
C THR A 80 -17.13 -10.87 -4.72
N THR A 81 -16.36 -11.22 -5.75
CA THR A 81 -16.00 -10.36 -6.88
C THR A 81 -16.29 -11.08 -8.19
N GLU A 82 -16.00 -10.46 -9.33
CA GLU A 82 -16.10 -11.09 -10.65
C GLU A 82 -15.23 -12.36 -10.79
N ASN A 83 -14.16 -12.47 -10.00
CA ASN A 83 -13.24 -13.61 -10.01
C ASN A 83 -13.67 -14.75 -9.06
N GLY A 84 -14.80 -14.59 -8.35
CA GLY A 84 -15.29 -15.52 -7.34
C GLY A 84 -15.14 -14.98 -5.92
N THR A 85 -15.18 -15.89 -4.94
CA THR A 85 -15.22 -15.56 -3.51
C THR A 85 -13.89 -15.89 -2.83
N LYS A 86 -13.31 -14.91 -2.13
CA LYS A 86 -12.16 -15.09 -1.22
C LYS A 86 -12.63 -15.00 0.23
N THR A 87 -12.12 -15.86 1.10
CA THR A 87 -12.52 -15.90 2.52
C THR A 87 -11.37 -15.49 3.42
N TYR A 88 -11.60 -14.50 4.28
CA TYR A 88 -10.67 -14.06 5.31
C TYR A 88 -11.22 -14.40 6.67
N SER A 89 -10.40 -14.99 7.55
CA SER A 89 -10.87 -15.53 8.83
C SER A 89 -9.99 -15.07 9.97
N TYR A 90 -10.57 -14.82 11.13
CA TYR A 90 -9.83 -14.60 12.36
C TYR A 90 -10.56 -15.21 13.58
N ASN A 91 -9.76 -15.60 14.58
CA ASN A 91 -10.26 -16.22 15.80
C ASN A 91 -10.79 -15.13 16.74
N ARG A 92 -11.98 -15.35 17.31
CA ARG A 92 -12.66 -14.37 18.16
C ARG A 92 -12.04 -14.26 19.54
N LYS A 93 -12.10 -13.05 20.07
CA LYS A 93 -11.76 -12.68 21.45
C LYS A 93 -12.98 -12.13 22.22
N GLU A 94 -14.02 -11.70 21.51
CA GLU A 94 -15.21 -11.05 22.09
C GLU A 94 -16.53 -11.64 21.57
N GLY A 95 -17.60 -11.38 22.34
CA GLY A 95 -18.96 -11.82 22.05
C GLY A 95 -19.75 -10.90 21.10
N GLU A 96 -19.25 -9.71 20.82
CA GLU A 96 -19.90 -8.72 19.93
C GLU A 96 -18.91 -8.22 18.88
N PHE A 97 -19.42 -7.87 17.70
CA PHE A 97 -18.61 -7.26 16.64
C PHE A 97 -19.42 -6.26 15.83
N ALA A 98 -18.77 -5.24 15.27
CA ALA A 98 -19.34 -4.30 14.33
C ALA A 98 -18.97 -4.67 12.90
N ILE A 99 -19.96 -4.64 12.00
CA ILE A 99 -19.72 -4.65 10.56
C ILE A 99 -19.75 -3.20 10.11
N ASN A 100 -18.63 -2.70 9.60
CA ASN A 100 -18.42 -1.32 9.24
C ASN A 100 -18.09 -1.24 7.74
N TRP A 101 -18.75 -0.35 6.99
CA TRP A 101 -18.38 -0.13 5.59
C TRP A 101 -18.55 1.31 5.13
N LEU A 102 -17.74 1.69 4.15
CA LEU A 102 -17.65 3.03 3.59
C LEU A 102 -18.05 3.02 2.12
N VAL A 103 -19.05 3.82 1.76
CA VAL A 103 -19.54 3.96 0.39
C VAL A 103 -19.22 5.37 -0.12
N PRO A 104 -18.39 5.52 -1.17
CA PRO A 104 -18.13 6.81 -1.76
C PRO A 104 -19.34 7.29 -2.58
N ILE A 105 -19.66 8.58 -2.46
CA ILE A 105 -20.78 9.27 -3.10
C ILE A 105 -20.23 10.30 -4.07
N GLY A 106 -20.88 10.48 -5.20
CA GLY A 106 -20.49 11.40 -6.26
C GLY A 106 -20.01 10.65 -7.50
N GLU A 107 -20.26 11.22 -8.68
CA GLU A 107 -19.95 10.57 -9.96
C GLU A 107 -18.43 10.42 -10.19
N ASP A 108 -17.64 11.33 -9.61
CA ASP A 108 -16.18 11.33 -9.73
C ASP A 108 -15.48 10.64 -8.55
N SER A 109 -16.26 10.12 -7.59
CA SER A 109 -15.75 9.40 -6.43
C SER A 109 -15.19 8.00 -6.82
N PRO A 110 -14.43 7.34 -5.92
CA PRO A 110 -13.88 6.02 -6.19
C PRO A 110 -14.93 4.98 -6.57
N ALA A 111 -14.52 3.97 -7.34
CA ALA A 111 -15.38 2.85 -7.77
C ALA A 111 -15.33 1.65 -6.81
N SER A 112 -14.84 1.84 -5.57
CA SER A 112 -14.76 0.80 -4.55
C SER A 112 -15.38 1.23 -3.24
N ILE A 113 -15.89 0.26 -2.47
CA ILE A 113 -16.27 0.44 -1.05
C ILE A 113 -15.15 -0.06 -0.13
N LYS A 114 -15.21 0.30 1.15
CA LYS A 114 -14.39 -0.31 2.21
C LYS A 114 -15.26 -1.13 3.14
N ILE A 115 -14.77 -2.25 3.66
CA ILE A 115 -15.44 -3.01 4.71
C ILE A 115 -14.42 -3.51 5.76
N SER A 116 -14.83 -3.53 7.02
CA SER A 116 -14.14 -4.18 8.14
C SER A 116 -15.15 -4.85 9.07
N VAL A 117 -14.69 -5.87 9.79
CA VAL A 117 -15.47 -6.56 10.83
C VAL A 117 -14.66 -6.52 12.12
N ASP A 118 -15.09 -5.70 13.07
CA ASP A 118 -14.29 -5.26 14.20
C ASP A 118 -14.91 -5.77 15.52
N GLU A 119 -14.17 -6.59 16.27
CA GLU A 119 -14.61 -7.07 17.58
C GLU A 119 -14.74 -5.93 18.58
N LEU A 120 -15.76 -6.02 19.44
CA LEU A 120 -16.09 -5.01 20.43
C LEU A 120 -16.13 -5.60 21.83
N ASP A 121 -15.45 -4.93 22.77
CA ASP A 121 -15.63 -5.22 24.19
C ASP A 121 -16.99 -4.69 24.69
N GLN A 122 -17.34 -5.03 25.94
CA GLN A 122 -18.60 -4.62 26.56
C GLN A 122 -18.78 -3.09 26.68
N GLN A 123 -17.69 -2.32 26.61
CA GLN A 123 -17.71 -0.86 26.62
C GLN A 123 -17.80 -0.25 25.21
N ARG A 124 -17.89 -1.10 24.17
CA ARG A 124 -17.91 -0.72 22.75
C ARG A 124 -16.56 -0.15 22.27
N ASN A 125 -15.46 -0.64 22.84
CA ASN A 125 -14.14 -0.38 22.30
C ASN A 125 -13.78 -1.45 21.26
N ILE A 126 -13.12 -1.05 20.19
CA ILE A 126 -12.33 -2.02 19.43
C ILE A 126 -11.08 -2.41 20.21
N ILE A 127 -10.70 -3.67 20.05
CA ILE A 127 -9.60 -4.31 20.79
C ILE A 127 -8.40 -4.69 19.91
N GLU A 128 -8.55 -4.59 18.59
CA GLU A 128 -7.54 -4.89 17.56
C GLU A 128 -7.61 -3.85 16.45
N VAL A 129 -6.50 -3.66 15.74
CA VAL A 129 -6.44 -2.72 14.61
C VAL A 129 -7.32 -3.24 13.46
N PRO A 130 -8.26 -2.43 12.93
CA PRO A 130 -9.13 -2.88 11.85
C PRO A 130 -8.35 -3.38 10.65
N LYS A 131 -8.75 -4.54 10.11
CA LYS A 131 -8.31 -5.04 8.81
C LYS A 131 -9.29 -4.54 7.76
N LEU A 132 -8.82 -3.68 6.86
CA LEU A 132 -9.67 -3.07 5.83
C LEU A 132 -9.64 -3.90 4.56
N TYR A 133 -10.81 -4.04 3.94
CA TYR A 133 -10.95 -4.64 2.63
C TYR A 133 -11.58 -3.63 1.67
N SER A 134 -10.94 -3.40 0.53
CA SER A 134 -11.47 -2.55 -0.53
C SER A 134 -12.01 -3.42 -1.65
N ILE A 135 -13.26 -3.19 -2.04
CA ILE A 135 -13.95 -4.00 -3.05
C ILE A 135 -14.45 -3.07 -4.16
N ASP A 136 -13.88 -3.22 -5.36
CA ASP A 136 -14.40 -2.55 -6.56
C ASP A 136 -15.81 -3.07 -6.89
N LEU A 137 -16.74 -2.16 -7.17
CA LEU A 137 -18.14 -2.46 -7.51
C LEU A 137 -18.53 -1.73 -8.80
N ASP A 138 -19.61 -2.18 -9.43
CA ASP A 138 -20.18 -1.44 -10.56
C ASP A 138 -20.95 -0.18 -10.12
N ASN A 139 -21.17 0.71 -11.09
CA ASN A 139 -21.80 2.00 -10.83
C ASN A 139 -23.24 1.83 -10.31
N GLN A 140 -23.99 0.85 -10.83
CA GLN A 140 -25.38 0.60 -10.41
C GLN A 140 -25.44 0.22 -8.93
N THR A 141 -24.55 -0.65 -8.48
CA THR A 141 -24.44 -1.05 -7.07
C THR A 141 -24.04 0.15 -6.22
N LEU A 142 -23.03 0.92 -6.61
CA LEU A 142 -22.61 2.12 -5.86
C LEU A 142 -23.71 3.18 -5.75
N GLU A 143 -24.50 3.37 -6.82
CA GLU A 143 -25.64 4.29 -6.85
C GLU A 143 -26.83 3.77 -6.01
N GLN A 144 -27.08 2.46 -6.01
CA GLN A 144 -28.07 1.85 -5.11
C GLN A 144 -27.70 2.15 -3.65
N TRP A 145 -26.45 1.93 -3.27
CA TRP A 145 -25.95 2.17 -1.90
C TRP A 145 -25.92 3.64 -1.50
N LYS A 146 -26.11 4.59 -2.42
CA LYS A 146 -26.34 6.02 -2.09
C LYS A 146 -27.72 6.25 -1.45
N THR A 147 -28.70 5.38 -1.70
CA THR A 147 -30.10 5.61 -1.30
C THR A 147 -30.71 4.47 -0.49
N GLN A 148 -30.42 3.21 -0.82
CA GLN A 148 -30.94 2.07 -0.09
C GLN A 148 -30.04 0.84 -0.23
N GLY A 149 -29.31 0.51 0.83
CA GLY A 149 -28.57 -0.75 0.94
C GLY A 149 -29.48 -1.94 1.23
N ASN A 150 -29.10 -3.13 0.79
CA ASN A 150 -29.76 -4.40 1.11
C ASN A 150 -28.85 -5.27 1.98
N VAL A 151 -29.42 -5.87 3.02
CA VAL A 151 -28.73 -6.82 3.91
C VAL A 151 -29.65 -7.99 4.25
N SER A 152 -29.11 -9.15 4.57
CA SER A 152 -29.92 -10.28 5.05
C SER A 152 -29.31 -10.96 6.26
N PHE A 153 -30.17 -11.57 7.08
CA PHE A 153 -29.77 -12.28 8.31
C PHE A 153 -30.26 -13.72 8.26
N SER A 154 -29.35 -14.66 8.43
CA SER A 154 -29.60 -16.10 8.38
C SER A 154 -28.86 -16.82 9.49
N VAL A 155 -29.35 -18.01 9.84
CA VAL A 155 -28.69 -18.92 10.78
C VAL A 155 -28.70 -20.33 10.23
N THR A 156 -27.72 -21.14 10.63
CA THR A 156 -27.62 -22.53 10.18
C THR A 156 -28.45 -23.51 11.02
N ARG A 157 -28.93 -23.11 12.20
CA ARG A 157 -29.71 -23.97 13.11
C ARG A 157 -30.93 -23.25 13.71
N PRO A 158 -32.02 -23.97 14.00
CA PRO A 158 -33.20 -23.38 14.63
C PRO A 158 -32.86 -22.73 15.97
N GLU A 159 -33.64 -21.74 16.37
CA GLU A 159 -33.54 -21.03 17.66
C GLU A 159 -32.24 -20.23 17.87
N HIS A 160 -31.29 -20.26 16.93
CA HIS A 160 -30.10 -19.43 16.98
C HIS A 160 -30.47 -17.94 16.82
N ASN A 161 -30.12 -17.13 17.81
CA ASN A 161 -30.47 -15.72 17.89
C ASN A 161 -29.36 -14.82 17.31
N ILE A 162 -29.77 -13.78 16.57
CA ILE A 162 -28.92 -12.67 16.13
C ILE A 162 -29.51 -11.37 16.66
N ALA A 163 -28.82 -10.71 17.58
CA ALA A 163 -29.19 -9.39 18.07
C ALA A 163 -28.42 -8.29 17.33
N ILE A 164 -29.16 -7.36 16.72
CA ILE A 164 -28.61 -6.21 16.00
C ILE A 164 -28.81 -4.96 16.85
N SER A 165 -27.75 -4.18 17.03
CA SER A 165 -27.78 -2.91 17.77
C SER A 165 -27.03 -1.80 17.04
N TRP A 166 -27.43 -0.56 17.32
CA TRP A 166 -26.83 0.67 16.77
C TRP A 166 -26.71 0.72 15.23
N PRO A 167 -27.68 0.20 14.44
CA PRO A 167 -27.59 0.33 12.99
C PRO A 167 -27.69 1.82 12.61
N SER A 168 -26.74 2.31 11.84
CA SER A 168 -26.70 3.71 11.43
C SER A 168 -25.99 3.91 10.10
N VAL A 169 -26.31 5.04 9.47
CA VAL A 169 -25.54 5.59 8.36
C VAL A 169 -25.25 7.06 8.65
N SER A 170 -23.99 7.45 8.52
CA SER A 170 -23.51 8.82 8.70
C SER A 170 -22.83 9.30 7.43
N TYR A 171 -22.91 10.59 7.14
CA TYR A 171 -22.34 11.19 5.94
C TYR A 171 -21.26 12.21 6.29
N LYS A 172 -20.24 12.27 5.46
CA LYS A 172 -19.26 13.35 5.48
C LYS A 172 -19.01 13.84 4.06
N ALA A 173 -19.30 15.12 3.83
CA ALA A 173 -19.14 15.77 2.55
C ALA A 173 -17.67 16.05 2.24
N ALA A 174 -17.31 15.97 0.96
CA ALA A 174 -16.02 16.40 0.46
C ALA A 174 -16.06 17.87 0.07
N GLN A 175 -15.04 18.67 0.41
CA GLN A 175 -14.91 20.01 -0.15
C GLN A 175 -14.45 19.89 -1.61
N LYS A 176 -15.22 20.46 -2.52
CA LYS A 176 -15.02 20.33 -3.97
C LYS A 176 -14.03 21.36 -4.55
N GLU A 177 -13.05 21.80 -3.77
CA GLU A 177 -12.11 22.85 -4.14
C GLU A 177 -10.83 22.29 -4.79
N GLY A 178 -10.24 21.24 -4.22
CA GLY A 178 -9.04 20.60 -4.76
C GLY A 178 -9.32 19.60 -5.88
N SER A 179 -8.27 19.25 -6.63
CA SER A 179 -8.38 18.27 -7.71
C SER A 179 -8.88 16.93 -7.20
N ARG A 180 -9.69 16.26 -8.04
CA ARG A 180 -10.27 14.94 -7.75
C ARG A 180 -9.23 13.94 -7.25
N HIS A 181 -8.06 13.90 -7.91
CA HIS A 181 -6.98 12.97 -7.57
C HIS A 181 -6.35 13.25 -6.22
N LYS A 182 -6.18 14.53 -5.84
CA LYS A 182 -5.70 14.89 -4.49
C LYS A 182 -6.73 14.54 -3.43
N ARG A 183 -7.99 14.88 -3.68
CA ARG A 183 -9.09 14.64 -2.74
C ARG A 183 -9.30 13.17 -2.45
N TRP A 184 -9.16 12.27 -3.42
CA TRP A 184 -9.33 10.82 -3.23
C TRP A 184 -8.04 10.01 -3.11
N ALA A 185 -6.86 10.66 -3.10
CA ALA A 185 -5.56 9.98 -3.04
C ALA A 185 -5.43 9.00 -1.85
N HIS A 186 -6.09 9.32 -0.74
CA HIS A 186 -6.02 8.59 0.52
C HIS A 186 -6.92 7.33 0.55
N TRP A 187 -7.77 7.11 -0.45
CA TRP A 187 -8.76 6.02 -0.45
C TRP A 187 -8.11 4.62 -0.45
N HIS A 188 -6.99 4.46 -1.14
CA HIS A 188 -6.20 3.22 -1.23
C HIS A 188 -4.94 3.32 -0.36
N THR A 189 -5.09 3.89 0.84
CA THR A 189 -4.04 4.00 1.86
C THR A 189 -4.61 3.67 3.23
N GLY A 190 -3.76 3.49 4.24
CA GLY A 190 -4.14 3.36 5.65
C GLY A 190 -4.95 4.55 6.19
N LEU A 191 -4.85 5.73 5.55
CA LEU A 191 -5.69 6.89 5.87
C LEU A 191 -7.18 6.66 5.57
N ALA A 192 -7.57 5.62 4.83
CA ALA A 192 -8.97 5.25 4.70
C ALA A 192 -9.62 4.95 6.08
N LEU A 193 -8.83 4.54 7.07
CA LEU A 193 -9.30 4.30 8.44
C LEU A 193 -9.79 5.58 9.13
N CYS A 194 -9.32 6.76 8.70
CA CYS A 194 -9.78 8.06 9.21
C CYS A 194 -11.28 8.31 8.98
N TRP A 195 -11.93 7.57 8.08
CA TRP A 195 -13.36 7.65 7.80
C TRP A 195 -14.21 6.76 8.71
N LEU A 196 -13.67 5.69 9.27
CA LEU A 196 -14.52 4.70 9.94
C LEU A 196 -15.16 5.23 11.24
N VAL A 197 -14.70 6.37 11.74
CA VAL A 197 -14.93 6.83 13.12
C VAL A 197 -14.30 8.22 13.32
N PRO A 198 -14.65 8.97 14.38
CA PRO A 198 -13.77 9.99 14.94
C PRO A 198 -12.55 9.29 15.60
N MET A 199 -11.69 8.65 14.80
CA MET A 199 -10.45 8.03 15.26
C MET A 199 -9.23 8.72 14.67
N ASP A 200 -9.21 10.05 14.84
CA ASP A 200 -8.00 10.69 15.33
C ASP A 200 -7.43 9.89 16.52
N ALA A 201 -8.25 9.33 17.41
CA ALA A 201 -7.77 8.46 18.47
C ALA A 201 -7.01 7.21 17.97
N ILE A 202 -7.50 6.37 17.04
CA ILE A 202 -6.73 5.20 16.55
C ILE A 202 -5.59 5.61 15.68
N TYR A 203 -5.87 6.42 14.65
CA TYR A 203 -4.81 6.80 13.75
C TYR A 203 -3.75 7.52 14.56
N ASN A 204 -4.06 8.52 15.39
CA ASN A 204 -3.03 9.18 16.18
C ASN A 204 -2.45 8.30 17.31
N TYR A 205 -3.19 7.36 17.91
CA TYR A 205 -2.65 6.49 18.98
C TYR A 205 -1.78 5.36 18.42
N ILE A 206 -2.19 4.73 17.33
CA ILE A 206 -1.42 3.68 16.65
C ILE A 206 -0.30 4.31 15.85
N THR A 207 -0.61 5.39 15.15
CA THR A 207 0.28 6.00 14.18
C THR A 207 1.17 7.09 14.70
N GLN A 208 0.87 7.63 15.89
CA GLN A 208 1.53 8.81 16.43
C GLN A 208 1.49 10.01 15.46
N GLN A 209 0.59 9.98 14.47
CA GLN A 209 0.45 11.01 13.44
C GLN A 209 -0.98 11.49 13.38
N ASN A 210 -1.15 12.77 13.08
CA ASN A 210 -2.48 13.35 12.94
C ASN A 210 -3.19 12.80 11.72
N CYS A 211 -4.45 12.39 11.89
CA CYS A 211 -5.36 12.10 10.81
C CYS A 211 -5.69 13.37 10.00
N THR A 212 -4.82 13.74 9.05
CA THR A 212 -5.01 14.88 8.15
C THR A 212 -5.26 14.38 6.73
N LEU A 213 -6.52 14.40 6.30
CA LEU A 213 -6.93 14.06 4.93
C LEU A 213 -6.71 15.21 3.92
N GLY A 214 -5.83 16.16 4.26
CA GLY A 214 -5.61 17.41 3.52
C GLY A 214 -6.77 18.40 3.63
N ASP A 215 -6.59 19.57 3.04
CA ASP A 215 -7.53 20.70 3.15
C ASP A 215 -8.93 20.35 2.61
N ASN A 216 -9.02 19.45 1.63
CA ASN A 216 -10.27 19.04 0.98
C ASN A 216 -11.28 18.30 1.87
N TRP A 217 -10.85 17.91 3.08
CA TRP A 217 -11.66 17.19 4.04
C TRP A 217 -11.61 17.80 5.44
N PHE A 218 -11.06 19.02 5.55
CA PHE A 218 -10.99 19.79 6.80
C PHE A 218 -12.40 20.25 7.20
N GLY A 219 -12.76 20.10 8.48
CA GLY A 219 -13.86 20.85 9.10
C GLY A 219 -15.29 20.27 9.05
N GLY A 220 -15.51 19.03 8.56
CA GLY A 220 -16.82 18.36 8.65
C GLY A 220 -16.82 17.20 9.64
N SER A 221 -17.58 17.29 10.72
CA SER A 221 -17.95 16.13 11.54
C SER A 221 -18.94 15.25 10.77
N TYR A 222 -19.00 13.96 11.10
CA TYR A 222 -20.05 13.10 10.57
C TYR A 222 -21.44 13.61 10.94
N GLU A 223 -22.32 13.69 9.96
CA GLU A 223 -23.75 13.98 10.16
C GLU A 223 -24.54 12.69 10.05
N THR A 224 -25.37 12.39 11.04
CA THR A 224 -26.23 11.19 11.00
C THR A 224 -27.29 11.36 9.92
N VAL A 225 -27.37 10.40 9.00
CA VAL A 225 -28.35 10.38 7.91
C VAL A 225 -29.57 9.53 8.27
N ALA A 226 -29.35 8.35 8.85
CA ALA A 226 -30.43 7.47 9.30
C ALA A 226 -29.97 6.51 10.41
N GLY A 227 -30.94 5.93 11.11
CA GLY A 227 -30.69 4.98 12.19
C GLY A 227 -30.29 5.64 13.50
N THR A 228 -29.54 4.92 14.33
CA THR A 228 -29.16 5.39 15.68
C THR A 228 -27.68 5.10 15.93
N PRO A 229 -26.77 6.03 15.56
CA PRO A 229 -25.35 5.82 15.72
C PRO A 229 -24.96 5.83 17.19
N LYS A 230 -24.02 4.96 17.55
CA LYS A 230 -23.31 5.00 18.81
C LYS A 230 -21.83 4.86 18.52
N VAL A 231 -21.06 5.84 18.99
CA VAL A 231 -19.61 5.92 18.78
C VAL A 231 -18.94 4.63 19.24
N ILE A 232 -18.04 4.12 18.39
CA ILE A 232 -17.11 3.04 18.71
C ILE A 232 -15.81 3.71 19.14
N THR A 233 -15.27 3.29 20.28
CA THR A 233 -14.04 3.85 20.87
C THR A 233 -12.86 2.88 20.73
N VAL A 234 -11.68 3.28 21.21
CA VAL A 234 -10.44 2.48 21.17
C VAL A 234 -10.10 2.04 22.56
N LYS A 235 -9.79 0.75 22.73
CA LYS A 235 -9.29 0.27 24.01
C LYS A 235 -7.93 0.89 24.31
N GLN A 236 -7.77 1.46 25.50
CA GLN A 236 -6.47 1.93 25.96
C GLN A 236 -5.49 0.76 26.01
N GLY A 237 -4.27 0.95 25.49
CA GLY A 237 -3.28 -0.13 25.44
C GLY A 237 -3.50 -1.15 24.32
N ILE A 238 -4.32 -0.83 23.31
CA ILE A 238 -4.43 -1.64 22.09
C ILE A 238 -3.05 -1.91 21.49
N GLU A 239 -2.81 -3.14 21.03
CA GLU A 239 -1.56 -3.50 20.38
C GLU A 239 -1.40 -2.69 19.09
N GLN A 240 -0.29 -1.97 18.96
CA GLN A 240 -0.01 -1.11 17.81
C GLN A 240 0.48 -1.94 16.64
N LYS A 241 -0.45 -2.69 16.03
CA LYS A 241 -0.24 -3.40 14.77
C LYS A 241 -0.36 -2.45 13.58
N PRO A 242 0.13 -2.87 12.41
CA PRO A 242 0.02 -2.10 11.19
C PRO A 242 -1.43 -2.00 10.75
N VAL A 243 -1.80 -0.85 10.17
CA VAL A 243 -3.06 -0.76 9.44
C VAL A 243 -2.87 -1.50 8.13
N GLU A 244 -3.64 -2.58 7.95
CA GLU A 244 -3.55 -3.46 6.80
C GLU A 244 -4.81 -3.33 5.96
N GLN A 245 -4.62 -2.93 4.71
CA GLN A 245 -5.69 -2.76 3.74
C GLN A 245 -5.46 -3.69 2.55
N ARG A 246 -6.33 -4.68 2.38
CA ARG A 246 -6.36 -5.53 1.20
C ARG A 246 -7.26 -4.92 0.13
N ILE A 247 -6.70 -4.69 -1.05
CA ILE A 247 -7.36 -3.95 -2.13
C ILE A 247 -7.61 -4.89 -3.30
N HIS A 248 -8.88 -5.25 -3.50
CA HIS A 248 -9.33 -5.83 -4.76
C HIS A 248 -9.07 -4.83 -5.88
N PHE A 249 -8.42 -5.28 -6.96
CA PHE A 249 -8.01 -4.43 -8.07
C PHE A 249 -8.63 -4.95 -9.38
N SER A 250 -9.90 -4.65 -9.62
CA SER A 250 -10.69 -5.24 -10.72
C SER A 250 -10.17 -4.89 -12.11
N LYS A 251 -9.37 -3.82 -12.22
CA LYS A 251 -8.72 -3.42 -13.47
C LYS A 251 -7.70 -4.48 -13.95
N GLY A 252 -7.28 -5.37 -13.05
CA GLY A 252 -6.15 -6.27 -13.25
C GLY A 252 -4.85 -5.50 -13.39
N ASN A 253 -3.78 -6.23 -13.68
CA ASN A 253 -2.43 -5.69 -13.85
C ASN A 253 -1.86 -4.96 -12.62
N ALA A 254 -2.06 -5.54 -11.43
CA ALA A 254 -1.65 -4.95 -10.15
C ALA A 254 -0.13 -4.71 -10.06
N MET A 255 0.71 -5.60 -10.59
CA MET A 255 2.17 -5.38 -10.67
C MET A 255 2.51 -4.13 -11.50
N SER A 256 1.86 -3.97 -12.66
CA SER A 256 2.04 -2.78 -13.50
C SER A 256 1.57 -1.50 -12.80
N ALA A 257 0.42 -1.54 -12.11
CA ALA A 257 -0.11 -0.41 -11.38
C ALA A 257 0.78 -0.01 -10.19
N LEU A 258 1.31 -0.98 -9.44
CA LEU A 258 2.24 -0.74 -8.34
C LEU A 258 3.59 -0.17 -8.81
N ALA A 259 4.13 -0.67 -9.93
CA ALA A 259 5.33 -0.11 -10.53
C ALA A 259 5.12 1.37 -10.92
N ALA A 260 3.99 1.68 -11.55
CA ALA A 260 3.62 3.05 -11.89
C ALA A 260 3.39 3.93 -10.65
N HIS A 261 2.75 3.41 -9.61
CA HIS A 261 2.55 4.11 -8.33
C HIS A 261 3.88 4.50 -7.67
N ARG A 262 4.87 3.59 -7.71
CA ARG A 262 6.20 3.82 -7.13
C ARG A 262 7.03 4.80 -7.98
N VAL A 263 7.10 4.59 -9.30
CA VAL A 263 7.94 5.40 -10.21
C VAL A 263 7.35 6.79 -10.48
N CYS A 264 6.05 6.88 -10.71
CA CYS A 264 5.38 8.13 -11.11
C CYS A 264 4.66 8.85 -9.95
N GLY A 265 4.58 8.25 -8.77
CA GLY A 265 3.99 8.90 -7.59
C GLY A 265 2.45 9.01 -7.61
N VAL A 266 1.79 8.52 -8.66
CA VAL A 266 0.33 8.55 -8.79
C VAL A 266 -0.33 7.70 -7.69
N PRO A 267 -1.33 8.22 -6.94
CA PRO A 267 -2.06 7.44 -5.95
C PRO A 267 -2.73 6.19 -6.55
N LEU A 268 -2.72 5.07 -5.82
CA LEU A 268 -3.27 3.79 -6.31
C LEU A 268 -4.74 3.88 -6.74
N GLU A 269 -5.57 4.64 -6.01
CA GLU A 269 -6.98 4.82 -6.37
C GLU A 269 -7.16 5.50 -7.74
N THR A 270 -6.23 6.35 -8.14
CA THR A 270 -6.26 6.98 -9.47
C THR A 270 -6.02 5.95 -10.57
N LEU A 271 -5.21 4.93 -10.30
CA LEU A 271 -4.90 3.84 -11.23
C LEU A 271 -5.96 2.74 -11.23
N ALA A 272 -6.77 2.64 -10.17
CA ALA A 272 -7.86 1.68 -10.03
C ALA A 272 -9.01 1.91 -11.05
N ARG A 273 -10.03 1.04 -10.98
CA ARG A 273 -11.27 1.23 -11.74
C ARG A 273 -11.88 2.60 -11.44
N SER A 274 -12.39 3.24 -12.49
CA SER A 274 -13.03 4.54 -12.42
C SER A 274 -14.50 4.46 -12.82
N ARG A 275 -15.36 5.27 -12.18
CA ARG A 275 -16.79 5.36 -12.55
C ARG A 275 -16.98 6.01 -13.92
N LYS A 276 -16.12 6.99 -14.22
CA LYS A 276 -16.00 7.70 -15.50
C LYS A 276 -14.56 7.60 -16.02
N PRO A 277 -14.33 7.77 -17.34
CA PRO A 277 -12.98 7.94 -17.87
C PRO A 277 -12.20 9.02 -17.12
N ARG A 278 -10.90 8.79 -16.87
CA ARG A 278 -10.04 9.73 -16.13
C ARG A 278 -9.58 10.88 -17.03
N ASP A 279 -9.49 12.08 -16.46
CA ASP A 279 -8.76 13.18 -17.07
C ASP A 279 -7.26 12.88 -17.08
N LEU A 280 -6.59 13.22 -18.18
CA LEU A 280 -5.15 13.01 -18.30
C LEU A 280 -4.39 14.11 -17.56
N THR A 281 -3.42 13.70 -16.74
CA THR A 281 -2.44 14.57 -16.07
C THR A 281 -1.04 14.09 -16.40
N ASP A 282 -0.02 14.92 -16.18
CA ASP A 282 1.37 14.56 -16.49
C ASP A 282 1.82 13.30 -15.74
N ASP A 283 1.51 13.20 -14.43
CA ASP A 283 1.82 12.01 -13.64
C ASP A 283 1.06 10.77 -14.13
N LEU A 284 -0.19 10.93 -14.59
CA LEU A 284 -0.97 9.83 -15.16
C LEU A 284 -0.43 9.39 -16.53
N SER A 285 0.12 10.32 -17.32
CA SER A 285 0.83 10.01 -18.56
C SER A 285 2.08 9.17 -18.29
N CYS A 286 2.89 9.56 -17.30
CA CYS A 286 4.00 8.74 -16.79
C CYS A 286 3.51 7.34 -16.39
N ALA A 287 2.42 7.26 -15.62
CA ALA A 287 1.90 6.00 -15.12
C ALA A 287 1.39 5.07 -16.24
N TYR A 288 0.80 5.62 -17.31
CA TYR A 288 0.39 4.82 -18.47
C TYR A 288 1.60 4.26 -19.22
N GLN A 289 2.65 5.06 -19.40
CA GLN A 289 3.88 4.56 -20.02
C GLN A 289 4.57 3.50 -19.14
N ALA A 290 4.64 3.70 -17.82
CA ALA A 290 5.20 2.72 -16.89
C ALA A 290 4.42 1.39 -16.92
N GLN A 291 3.08 1.43 -16.91
CA GLN A 291 2.25 0.23 -17.04
C GLN A 291 2.45 -0.47 -18.40
N ASN A 292 2.60 0.30 -19.48
CA ASN A 292 2.84 -0.25 -20.81
C ASN A 292 4.21 -0.94 -20.90
N ILE A 293 5.26 -0.37 -20.31
CA ILE A 293 6.59 -1.00 -20.22
C ILE A 293 6.51 -2.37 -19.54
N VAL A 294 5.87 -2.46 -18.37
CA VAL A 294 5.72 -3.74 -17.65
C VAL A 294 4.90 -4.73 -18.48
N SER A 295 3.80 -4.27 -19.10
CA SER A 295 2.97 -5.11 -19.96
C SER A 295 3.73 -5.67 -21.17
N LEU A 296 4.49 -4.83 -21.87
CA LEU A 296 5.31 -5.25 -23.01
C LEU A 296 6.37 -6.26 -22.57
N PHE A 297 7.07 -5.99 -21.46
CA PHE A 297 8.09 -6.89 -20.93
C PHE A 297 7.51 -8.27 -20.57
N VAL A 298 6.42 -8.33 -19.82
CA VAL A 298 5.77 -9.61 -19.48
C VAL A 298 5.36 -10.37 -20.76
N ALA A 299 4.88 -9.67 -21.78
CA ALA A 299 4.48 -10.28 -23.05
C ALA A 299 5.67 -10.79 -23.90
N THR A 300 6.91 -10.34 -23.65
CA THR A 300 8.10 -10.93 -24.28
C THR A 300 8.46 -12.31 -23.72
N ARG A 301 7.96 -12.64 -22.51
CA ARG A 301 8.33 -13.84 -21.74
C ARG A 301 9.82 -13.94 -21.38
N ILE A 302 10.56 -12.84 -21.51
CA ILE A 302 11.93 -12.74 -20.99
C ILE A 302 11.88 -12.80 -19.46
N LEU A 303 12.79 -13.56 -18.87
CA LEU A 303 12.90 -13.65 -17.41
C LEU A 303 13.37 -12.33 -16.81
N PHE A 304 12.83 -11.95 -15.65
CA PHE A 304 13.31 -10.78 -14.90
C PHE A 304 14.81 -10.87 -14.51
N SER A 305 15.41 -12.06 -14.49
CA SER A 305 16.85 -12.21 -14.31
C SER A 305 17.69 -11.78 -15.52
N HIS A 306 17.06 -11.56 -16.68
CA HIS A 306 17.70 -11.20 -17.94
C HIS A 306 17.21 -9.84 -18.48
N LEU A 307 16.96 -8.86 -17.61
CA LEU A 307 16.47 -7.53 -18.03
C LEU A 307 17.34 -6.90 -19.12
N ASP A 308 18.66 -7.01 -19.03
CA ASP A 308 19.58 -6.41 -19.99
C ASP A 308 19.44 -6.99 -21.40
N SER A 309 18.92 -8.22 -21.53
CA SER A 309 18.66 -8.87 -22.82
C SER A 309 17.64 -8.09 -23.67
N VAL A 310 16.78 -7.28 -23.05
CA VAL A 310 15.83 -6.41 -23.74
C VAL A 310 16.56 -5.50 -24.75
N PHE A 311 17.76 -5.04 -24.41
CA PHE A 311 18.53 -4.12 -25.24
C PHE A 311 19.61 -4.79 -26.09
N THR A 312 20.01 -6.02 -25.75
CA THR A 312 21.14 -6.71 -26.42
C THR A 312 20.73 -7.83 -27.36
N LEU A 313 19.51 -8.39 -27.26
CA LEU A 313 19.05 -9.45 -28.16
C LEU A 313 19.00 -8.96 -29.62
N ASN A 314 19.46 -9.82 -30.53
CA ASN A 314 19.30 -9.60 -31.96
C ASN A 314 17.83 -9.82 -32.35
N LEU A 315 17.16 -8.77 -32.83
CA LEU A 315 15.72 -8.81 -33.15
C LEU A 315 15.40 -9.78 -34.28
N ASP A 316 16.32 -9.97 -35.23
CA ASP A 316 16.15 -10.89 -36.38
C ASP A 316 16.15 -12.37 -35.96
N GLU A 317 16.63 -12.68 -34.76
CA GLU A 317 16.69 -14.02 -34.18
C GLU A 317 15.49 -14.34 -33.26
N GLN A 318 14.60 -13.38 -33.03
CA GLN A 318 13.44 -13.55 -32.15
C GLN A 318 12.18 -13.91 -32.93
N GLU A 319 11.23 -14.55 -32.25
CA GLU A 319 9.87 -14.70 -32.77
C GLU A 319 9.28 -13.32 -33.13
N PRO A 320 8.52 -13.18 -34.24
CA PRO A 320 8.06 -11.87 -34.72
C PRO A 320 7.33 -11.03 -33.67
N GLU A 321 6.46 -11.65 -32.86
CA GLU A 321 5.75 -10.95 -31.79
C GLU A 321 6.69 -10.47 -30.66
N VAL A 322 7.76 -11.22 -30.37
CA VAL A 322 8.76 -10.84 -29.37
C VAL A 322 9.62 -9.69 -29.91
N ALA A 323 10.04 -9.76 -31.17
CA ALA A 323 10.78 -8.70 -31.84
C ALA A 323 10.00 -7.37 -31.86
N GLU A 324 8.69 -7.41 -32.13
CA GLU A 324 7.81 -6.23 -32.09
C GLU A 324 7.76 -5.60 -30.69
N ARG A 325 7.51 -6.40 -29.65
CA ARG A 325 7.45 -5.92 -28.25
C ARG A 325 8.77 -5.34 -27.78
N LEU A 326 9.89 -5.97 -28.15
CA LEU A 326 11.25 -5.47 -27.88
C LEU A 326 11.53 -4.16 -28.63
N SER A 327 11.09 -4.05 -29.88
CA SER A 327 11.21 -2.83 -30.69
C SER A 327 10.46 -1.67 -30.04
N ASP A 328 9.25 -1.90 -29.53
CA ASP A 328 8.46 -0.90 -28.82
C ASP A 328 9.11 -0.48 -27.49
N LEU A 329 9.64 -1.44 -26.71
CA LEU A 329 10.41 -1.14 -25.49
C LEU A 329 11.64 -0.28 -25.80
N ARG A 330 12.40 -0.61 -26.85
CA ARG A 330 13.57 0.17 -27.29
C ARG A 330 13.17 1.57 -27.78
N ARG A 331 12.04 1.71 -28.49
CA ARG A 331 11.51 3.01 -28.91
C ARG A 331 11.12 3.90 -27.73
N ILE A 332 10.49 3.32 -26.70
CA ILE A 332 10.16 4.03 -25.46
C ILE A 332 11.45 4.53 -24.79
N ASN A 333 12.44 3.65 -24.68
CA ASN A 333 13.72 3.93 -24.04
C ASN A 333 14.51 5.09 -24.68
N GLU A 334 14.57 5.14 -26.02
CA GLU A 334 15.25 6.23 -26.75
C GLU A 334 14.73 7.64 -26.39
N ASN A 335 13.44 7.73 -26.03
CA ASN A 335 12.79 9.00 -25.72
C ASN A 335 12.64 9.27 -24.21
N ASN A 336 12.88 8.27 -23.37
CA ASN A 336 12.67 8.32 -21.92
C ASN A 336 13.88 7.69 -21.21
N PRO A 337 15.01 8.41 -21.13
CA PRO A 337 16.31 7.84 -20.75
C PRO A 337 16.27 7.27 -19.32
N GLY A 338 16.57 5.97 -19.19
CA GLY A 338 16.56 5.27 -17.90
C GLY A 338 15.18 4.83 -17.40
N MET A 339 14.09 5.17 -18.08
CA MET A 339 12.72 4.84 -17.65
C MET A 339 12.45 3.34 -17.68
N VAL A 340 12.81 2.66 -18.78
CA VAL A 340 12.55 1.22 -18.94
C VAL A 340 13.27 0.40 -17.88
N THR A 341 14.58 0.63 -17.70
CA THR A 341 15.38 -0.07 -16.68
C THR A 341 14.85 0.17 -15.27
N GLN A 342 14.50 1.41 -14.92
CA GLN A 342 13.97 1.72 -13.58
C GLN A 342 12.60 1.07 -13.33
N VAL A 343 11.67 1.18 -14.28
CA VAL A 343 10.33 0.58 -14.15
C VAL A 343 10.42 -0.94 -14.02
N LEU A 344 11.26 -1.59 -14.84
CA LEU A 344 11.42 -3.04 -14.79
C LEU A 344 12.17 -3.52 -13.55
N THR A 345 13.08 -2.71 -12.98
CA THR A 345 13.73 -3.01 -11.70
C THR A 345 12.72 -2.97 -10.54
N VAL A 346 11.82 -1.98 -10.54
CA VAL A 346 10.74 -1.90 -9.54
C VAL A 346 9.74 -3.06 -9.73
N ALA A 347 9.38 -3.40 -10.97
CA ALA A 347 8.51 -4.55 -11.26
C ALA A 347 9.16 -5.88 -10.85
N ARG A 348 10.48 -6.01 -11.02
CA ARG A 348 11.24 -7.18 -10.56
C ARG A 348 11.15 -7.37 -9.05
N GLN A 349 11.20 -6.29 -8.26
CA GLN A 349 10.98 -6.41 -6.81
C GLN A 349 9.59 -7.00 -6.52
N ILE A 350 8.54 -6.46 -7.14
CA ILE A 350 7.16 -6.92 -6.93
C ILE A 350 7.03 -8.41 -7.32
N TYR A 351 7.61 -8.79 -8.45
CA TYR A 351 7.69 -10.18 -8.89
C TYR A 351 8.43 -11.07 -7.87
N ASN A 352 9.58 -10.64 -7.36
CA ASN A 352 10.39 -11.41 -6.40
C ASN A 352 9.67 -11.57 -5.05
N ASP A 353 9.01 -10.53 -4.57
CA ASP A 353 8.16 -10.60 -3.38
C ASP A 353 7.02 -11.61 -3.61
N TYR A 354 6.44 -11.64 -4.81
CA TYR A 354 5.41 -12.62 -5.16
C TYR A 354 5.96 -14.05 -5.22
N VAL A 355 7.16 -14.29 -5.78
CA VAL A 355 7.85 -15.60 -5.78
C VAL A 355 8.03 -16.12 -4.36
N THR A 356 8.46 -15.25 -3.44
CA THR A 356 8.74 -15.61 -2.04
C THR A 356 7.52 -16.22 -1.35
N HIS A 357 6.32 -15.72 -1.66
CA HIS A 357 5.07 -16.15 -1.06
C HIS A 357 4.33 -17.25 -1.85
N HIS A 358 4.75 -17.52 -3.09
CA HIS A 358 4.09 -18.47 -3.99
C HIS A 358 5.10 -19.42 -4.64
N PRO A 359 5.77 -20.28 -3.85
CA PRO A 359 6.77 -21.21 -4.37
C PRO A 359 6.14 -22.25 -5.32
N GLY A 360 6.92 -22.69 -6.31
CA GLY A 360 6.52 -23.73 -7.26
C GLY A 360 5.84 -23.22 -8.53
N LEU A 361 5.62 -21.90 -8.67
CA LEU A 361 5.13 -21.29 -9.90
C LEU A 361 6.24 -21.15 -10.95
N THR A 362 5.86 -21.25 -12.23
CA THR A 362 6.75 -20.88 -13.34
C THR A 362 6.86 -19.35 -13.47
N PRO A 363 7.85 -18.81 -14.22
CA PRO A 363 7.99 -17.37 -14.38
C PRO A 363 6.77 -16.68 -15.02
N GLU A 364 6.14 -17.32 -16.00
CA GLU A 364 4.91 -16.83 -16.62
C GLU A 364 3.72 -16.87 -15.65
N GLN A 365 3.60 -17.91 -14.82
CA GLN A 365 2.56 -17.98 -13.78
C GLN A 365 2.79 -16.96 -12.68
N THR A 366 4.04 -16.71 -12.31
CA THR A 366 4.41 -15.71 -11.29
C THR A 366 4.05 -14.31 -11.78
N SER A 367 4.37 -13.98 -13.04
CA SER A 367 4.00 -12.69 -13.63
C SER A 367 2.47 -12.56 -13.74
N ALA A 368 1.76 -13.59 -14.23
CA ALA A 368 0.31 -13.57 -14.32
C ALA A 368 -0.37 -13.47 -12.94
N GLY A 369 0.15 -14.20 -11.94
CA GLY A 369 -0.29 -14.17 -10.56
C GLY A 369 -0.10 -12.79 -9.94
N ALA A 370 1.09 -12.20 -10.06
CA ALA A 370 1.37 -10.84 -9.59
C ALA A 370 0.53 -9.78 -10.32
N GLN A 371 0.14 -9.99 -11.58
CA GLN A 371 -0.79 -9.09 -12.27
C GLN A 371 -2.25 -9.25 -11.79
N ALA A 372 -2.67 -10.46 -11.41
CA ALA A 372 -4.02 -10.77 -10.94
C ALA A 372 -4.20 -10.62 -9.41
N ALA A 373 -3.10 -10.43 -8.68
CA ALA A 373 -3.08 -10.31 -7.23
C ALA A 373 -3.85 -9.07 -6.74
N ASP A 374 -4.35 -9.16 -5.50
CA ASP A 374 -4.77 -7.97 -4.75
C ASP A 374 -3.54 -7.10 -4.44
N ILE A 375 -3.76 -5.84 -4.08
CA ILE A 375 -2.71 -5.02 -3.47
C ILE A 375 -2.91 -5.03 -1.96
N LEU A 376 -1.93 -5.49 -1.20
CA LEU A 376 -1.95 -5.43 0.26
C LEU A 376 -1.12 -4.24 0.72
N SER A 377 -1.82 -3.13 0.97
CA SER A 377 -1.22 -1.88 1.41
C SER A 377 -1.12 -1.85 2.92
N LEU A 378 0.05 -1.48 3.42
CA LEU A 378 0.36 -1.54 4.82
C LEU A 378 0.93 -0.20 5.29
N PHE A 379 0.29 0.38 6.29
CA PHE A 379 0.74 1.62 6.92
C PHE A 379 1.43 1.32 8.24
N TYR A 380 2.69 1.75 8.35
CA TYR A 380 3.58 1.49 9.49
C TYR A 380 4.11 2.77 10.09
N PRO A 381 3.69 3.09 11.32
CA PRO A 381 4.13 4.30 11.99
C PRO A 381 5.36 4.12 12.88
N ASP A 382 5.54 2.93 13.44
CA ASP A 382 6.56 2.63 14.43
C ASP A 382 7.82 2.14 13.73
N ALA A 383 8.85 2.99 13.70
CA ALA A 383 10.12 2.70 13.03
C ALA A 383 10.97 1.65 13.74
N ASP A 384 10.59 1.21 14.95
CA ASP A 384 11.31 0.21 15.73
C ASP A 384 10.73 -1.21 15.55
N LYS A 385 9.56 -1.35 14.91
CA LYS A 385 8.88 -2.65 14.74
C LYS A 385 8.99 -3.19 13.31
N SER A 386 8.79 -4.50 13.19
CA SER A 386 8.80 -5.17 11.89
C SER A 386 7.58 -4.83 11.05
N CYS A 387 7.80 -4.85 9.73
CA CYS A 387 6.90 -4.32 8.73
C CYS A 387 6.23 -5.42 7.89
N VAL A 388 5.53 -6.38 8.54
CA VAL A 388 5.00 -7.59 7.86
C VAL A 388 3.47 -7.68 7.85
N ALA A 389 2.93 -8.19 6.75
CA ALA A 389 1.50 -8.47 6.57
C ALA A 389 1.06 -9.76 7.27
N SER A 390 -0.23 -9.82 7.63
CA SER A 390 -0.82 -11.02 8.26
C SER A 390 -1.04 -12.18 7.28
N ASN A 391 -1.37 -11.88 6.03
CA ASN A 391 -1.61 -12.89 4.98
C ASN A 391 -1.17 -12.35 3.62
N ASN A 392 -0.18 -13.01 3.01
CA ASN A 392 0.43 -12.62 1.72
C ASN A 392 -0.15 -13.38 0.51
N ASP A 393 -1.10 -14.30 0.71
CA ASP A 393 -1.66 -15.09 -0.40
C ASP A 393 -2.35 -14.18 -1.43
N GLN A 394 -2.03 -14.43 -2.70
CA GLN A 394 -2.54 -13.73 -3.88
C GLN A 394 -2.53 -12.20 -3.72
N ALA A 395 -1.45 -11.67 -3.12
CA ALA A 395 -1.28 -10.24 -2.89
C ALA A 395 0.12 -9.74 -3.21
N ASN A 396 0.20 -8.52 -3.76
CA ASN A 396 1.43 -7.75 -3.84
C ASN A 396 1.51 -6.78 -2.65
N ILE A 397 2.62 -6.83 -1.92
CA ILE A 397 2.82 -5.97 -0.75
C ILE A 397 3.18 -4.55 -1.17
N ASN A 398 2.52 -3.57 -0.55
CA ASN A 398 2.83 -2.15 -0.69
C ASN A 398 3.03 -1.52 0.68
N ILE A 399 4.26 -1.08 0.97
CA ILE A 399 4.53 -0.34 2.21
C ILE A 399 4.27 1.14 1.95
N GLU A 400 3.45 1.75 2.80
CA GLU A 400 3.13 3.18 2.76
C GLU A 400 4.23 4.00 3.47
N SER A 401 5.45 3.88 2.96
CA SER A 401 6.58 4.67 3.42
C SER A 401 6.34 6.16 3.22
N ARG A 402 6.96 6.98 4.08
CA ARG A 402 6.79 8.44 4.05
C ARG A 402 7.28 8.99 2.71
N SER A 403 6.43 9.80 2.07
CA SER A 403 6.79 10.44 0.81
C SER A 403 7.70 11.63 1.05
N GLY A 404 8.82 11.72 0.34
CA GLY A 404 9.61 12.95 0.29
C GLY A 404 8.87 14.06 -0.45
N ARG A 405 8.15 13.69 -1.50
CA ARG A 405 7.33 14.60 -2.31
C ARG A 405 6.29 15.36 -1.49
N SER A 406 5.74 14.81 -0.41
CA SER A 406 4.77 15.51 0.44
C SER A 406 5.38 16.65 1.27
N TYR A 407 6.70 16.72 1.44
CA TYR A 407 7.37 17.83 2.12
C TYR A 407 7.83 18.95 1.16
N LEU A 408 7.63 18.75 -0.14
CA LEU A 408 8.04 19.69 -1.17
C LEU A 408 6.84 20.57 -1.55
N PRO A 409 7.03 21.89 -1.71
CA PRO A 409 5.97 22.75 -2.21
C PRO A 409 5.52 22.32 -3.62
N GLU A 410 4.24 22.55 -3.94
CA GLU A 410 3.70 22.20 -5.25
C GLU A 410 4.47 22.90 -6.39
N ASN A 411 4.72 22.18 -7.48
CA ASN A 411 5.50 22.65 -8.65
C ASN A 411 6.96 23.07 -8.37
N ARG A 412 7.51 22.69 -7.21
CA ARG A 412 8.93 22.88 -6.83
C ARG A 412 9.65 21.54 -6.76
N ALA A 413 10.99 21.60 -6.80
CA ALA A 413 11.84 20.41 -6.79
C ALA A 413 11.40 19.39 -7.87
N VAL A 414 11.24 19.88 -9.09
CA VAL A 414 10.80 19.09 -10.23
C VAL A 414 12.01 18.35 -10.80
N ILE A 415 11.94 17.03 -10.82
CA ILE A 415 13.02 16.17 -11.33
C ILE A 415 12.76 15.92 -12.81
N THR A 416 13.71 16.30 -13.66
CA THR A 416 13.67 16.11 -15.11
C THR A 416 14.88 15.31 -15.57
N PRO A 417 14.95 14.89 -16.85
CA PRO A 417 16.16 14.30 -17.40
C PRO A 417 17.40 15.18 -17.27
N GLN A 418 17.25 16.50 -17.15
CA GLN A 418 18.35 17.46 -16.98
C GLN A 418 18.71 17.73 -15.50
N GLY A 419 18.07 17.04 -14.56
CA GLY A 419 18.30 17.16 -13.12
C GLY A 419 17.15 17.84 -12.37
N VAL A 420 17.43 18.34 -11.17
CA VAL A 420 16.42 19.01 -10.33
C VAL A 420 16.27 20.47 -10.77
N THR A 421 15.03 20.93 -10.90
CA THR A 421 14.68 22.31 -11.27
C THR A 421 13.71 22.91 -10.24
N ASN A 422 13.56 24.24 -10.24
CA ASN A 422 12.69 24.97 -9.30
C ASN A 422 12.97 24.59 -7.83
N TRP A 423 14.24 24.53 -7.45
CA TRP A 423 14.66 24.17 -6.10
C TRP A 423 15.81 25.06 -5.67
N THR A 424 15.62 25.76 -4.57
CA THR A 424 16.59 26.71 -4.01
C THR A 424 17.00 26.28 -2.61
N TYR A 425 18.16 26.75 -2.17
CA TYR A 425 18.65 26.47 -0.82
C TYR A 425 17.69 26.92 0.28
N GLN A 426 17.00 28.06 0.10
CA GLN A 426 16.03 28.56 1.07
C GLN A 426 14.81 27.63 1.22
N GLU A 427 14.35 27.04 0.12
CA GLU A 427 13.25 26.06 0.16
C GLU A 427 13.70 24.76 0.78
N LEU A 428 14.94 24.32 0.48
CA LEU A 428 15.56 23.20 1.13
C LEU A 428 15.67 23.40 2.64
N GLU A 429 16.07 24.58 3.11
CA GLU A 429 16.15 24.89 4.54
C GLU A 429 14.78 24.79 5.22
N ALA A 430 13.72 25.30 4.58
CA ALA A 430 12.36 25.20 5.09
C ALA A 430 11.87 23.73 5.16
N THR A 431 12.14 22.94 4.12
CA THR A 431 11.82 21.51 4.08
C THR A 431 12.64 20.72 5.10
N HIS A 432 13.93 21.02 5.25
CA HIS A 432 14.79 20.45 6.29
C HIS A 432 14.26 20.74 7.70
N GLN A 433 13.79 21.97 7.94
CA GLN A 433 13.18 22.35 9.20
C GLN A 433 11.85 21.64 9.45
N ALA A 434 11.05 21.36 8.41
CA ALA A 434 9.85 20.53 8.53
C ALA A 434 10.19 19.10 8.96
N LEU A 435 11.14 18.45 8.28
CA LEU A 435 11.63 17.13 8.63
C LEU A 435 12.21 17.06 10.05
N THR A 436 13.00 18.06 10.45
CA THR A 436 13.58 18.14 11.79
C THR A 436 12.50 18.26 12.87
N ARG A 437 11.45 19.05 12.63
CA ARG A 437 10.30 19.19 13.56
C ARG A 437 9.53 17.88 13.73
N GLU A 438 9.47 17.06 12.69
CA GLU A 438 8.85 15.73 12.73
C GLU A 438 9.79 14.63 13.24
N GLY A 439 10.98 14.98 13.72
CA GLY A 439 11.90 14.05 14.36
C GLY A 439 12.79 13.25 13.40
N TYR A 440 12.88 13.64 12.13
CA TYR A 440 13.83 13.06 11.18
C TYR A 440 15.23 13.67 11.33
N VAL A 441 16.25 12.86 11.02
CA VAL A 441 17.68 13.23 11.09
C VAL A 441 18.37 12.88 9.78
N PHE A 442 19.16 13.81 9.24
CA PHE A 442 19.93 13.62 8.02
C PHE A 442 21.06 12.60 8.24
N VAL A 443 21.19 11.61 7.35
CA VAL A 443 22.19 10.53 7.47
C VAL A 443 23.17 10.47 6.29
N GLY A 444 22.88 11.13 5.18
CA GLY A 444 23.79 11.16 4.04
C GLY A 444 23.10 11.49 2.72
N TYR A 445 23.93 11.54 1.68
CA TYR A 445 23.53 11.76 0.31
C TYR A 445 23.37 10.45 -0.44
N HIS A 446 22.36 10.39 -1.32
CA HIS A 446 22.19 9.31 -2.29
C HIS A 446 22.25 9.90 -3.69
N GLY A 447 23.25 9.52 -4.48
CA GLY A 447 23.35 9.91 -5.89
C GLY A 447 22.83 8.81 -6.79
N THR A 448 21.94 9.15 -7.72
CA THR A 448 21.38 8.20 -8.68
C THR A 448 20.94 8.87 -9.98
N ASN A 449 20.37 8.13 -10.93
CA ASN A 449 19.77 8.69 -12.14
C ASN A 449 18.43 9.40 -11.80
N HIS A 450 17.98 10.30 -12.66
CA HIS A 450 16.78 11.13 -12.40
C HIS A 450 15.48 10.32 -12.21
N VAL A 451 15.28 9.19 -12.89
CA VAL A 451 14.07 8.37 -12.76
C VAL A 451 14.05 7.64 -11.41
N ALA A 452 15.18 7.06 -11.03
CA ALA A 452 15.35 6.47 -9.70
C ALA A 452 15.19 7.53 -8.60
N ALA A 453 15.72 8.74 -8.81
CA ALA A 453 15.58 9.83 -7.85
C ALA A 453 14.13 10.24 -7.64
N GLN A 454 13.35 10.39 -8.71
CA GLN A 454 11.91 10.65 -8.62
C GLN A 454 11.19 9.50 -7.90
N THR A 455 11.53 8.24 -8.18
CA THR A 455 10.97 7.06 -7.51
C THR A 455 11.21 7.11 -5.99
N ILE A 456 12.45 7.38 -5.56
CA ILE A 456 12.85 7.42 -4.15
C ILE A 456 12.20 8.63 -3.43
N VAL A 457 12.12 9.79 -4.09
CA VAL A 457 11.42 10.97 -3.54
C VAL A 457 9.91 10.73 -3.45
N ASN A 458 9.31 9.96 -4.37
CA ASN A 458 7.90 9.58 -4.24
C ASN A 458 7.67 8.79 -2.96
N ARG A 459 8.50 7.78 -2.68
CA ARG A 459 8.68 7.10 -1.38
C ARG A 459 9.68 5.94 -1.53
N ILE A 460 10.34 5.54 -0.44
CA ILE A 460 11.34 4.46 -0.47
C ILE A 460 10.67 3.09 -0.40
N ALA A 461 11.06 2.19 -1.29
CA ALA A 461 10.71 0.77 -1.26
C ALA A 461 11.91 -0.06 -1.75
N PRO A 462 12.01 -1.35 -1.38
CA PRO A 462 13.10 -2.20 -1.84
C PRO A 462 13.21 -2.31 -3.36
N VAL A 463 14.44 -2.52 -3.83
CA VAL A 463 14.76 -2.92 -5.20
C VAL A 463 15.86 -3.99 -5.15
N PRO A 464 15.89 -4.93 -6.10
CA PRO A 464 16.93 -5.97 -6.15
C PRO A 464 18.32 -5.37 -6.35
N ARG A 465 19.33 -5.98 -5.74
CA ARG A 465 20.74 -5.62 -5.90
C ARG A 465 21.42 -6.49 -6.97
N GLY A 466 21.96 -5.86 -8.01
CA GLY A 466 22.72 -6.55 -9.05
C GLY A 466 21.90 -7.63 -9.75
N ASN A 467 22.44 -8.84 -9.84
CA ASN A 467 21.73 -9.99 -10.42
C ASN A 467 20.70 -10.61 -9.46
N ASN A 468 20.55 -10.09 -8.23
CA ASN A 468 19.65 -10.58 -7.18
C ASN A 468 19.98 -12.02 -6.73
N THR A 469 21.28 -12.38 -6.76
CA THR A 469 21.75 -13.62 -6.14
C THR A 469 21.82 -13.47 -4.63
N GLU A 470 21.73 -14.57 -3.89
CA GLU A 470 21.81 -14.57 -2.42
C GLU A 470 23.06 -13.83 -1.90
N ASN A 471 24.22 -14.02 -2.55
CA ASN A 471 25.46 -13.35 -2.18
C ASN A 471 25.43 -11.84 -2.37
N GLU A 472 24.80 -11.36 -3.46
CA GLU A 472 24.65 -9.92 -3.70
C GLU A 472 23.66 -9.32 -2.70
N GLU A 473 22.55 -10.01 -2.42
CA GLU A 473 21.50 -9.54 -1.52
C GLU A 473 21.94 -9.46 -0.06
N LYS A 474 23.00 -10.16 0.37
CA LYS A 474 23.63 -9.92 1.69
C LYS A 474 23.97 -8.44 1.92
N TRP A 475 24.29 -7.72 0.85
CA TRP A 475 24.60 -6.29 0.86
C TRP A 475 23.49 -5.44 0.26
N GLY A 476 22.27 -5.98 0.17
CA GLY A 476 21.06 -5.27 -0.24
C GLY A 476 20.68 -4.19 0.77
N GLY A 477 20.28 -3.03 0.28
CA GLY A 477 19.90 -1.89 1.09
C GLY A 477 20.01 -0.56 0.34
N LEU A 478 19.60 0.52 0.99
CA LEU A 478 19.75 1.87 0.47
C LEU A 478 21.14 2.42 0.85
N TYR A 479 21.98 2.66 -0.16
CA TYR A 479 23.32 3.20 0.03
C TYR A 479 23.32 4.72 0.10
N VAL A 480 23.99 5.28 1.11
CA VAL A 480 24.20 6.73 1.28
C VAL A 480 25.64 7.02 1.67
N ALA A 481 26.12 8.23 1.41
CA ALA A 481 27.43 8.69 1.86
C ALA A 481 27.32 10.08 2.49
N THR A 482 28.00 10.30 3.62
CA THR A 482 28.04 11.63 4.27
C THR A 482 28.86 12.62 3.43
N HIS A 483 29.89 12.13 2.75
CA HIS A 483 30.69 12.89 1.81
C HIS A 483 29.98 12.98 0.45
N ALA A 484 29.62 14.20 0.04
CA ALA A 484 28.79 14.42 -1.16
C ALA A 484 29.47 13.97 -2.47
N GLU A 485 30.81 14.03 -2.56
CA GLU A 485 31.55 13.61 -3.77
C GLU A 485 31.43 12.10 -4.04
N VAL A 486 31.42 11.28 -2.99
CA VAL A 486 31.18 9.82 -3.08
C VAL A 486 29.81 9.56 -3.72
N ALA A 487 28.76 10.15 -3.14
CA ALA A 487 27.42 10.04 -3.69
C ALA A 487 27.31 10.63 -5.11
N HIS A 488 27.99 11.73 -5.40
CA HIS A 488 28.00 12.35 -6.74
C HIS A 488 28.58 11.42 -7.81
N GLY A 489 29.56 10.57 -7.48
CA GLY A 489 30.08 9.52 -8.37
C GLY A 489 28.98 8.58 -8.91
N TYR A 490 27.89 8.42 -8.16
CA TYR A 490 26.73 7.60 -8.53
C TYR A 490 25.55 8.40 -9.12
N ALA A 491 25.59 9.73 -9.09
CA ALA A 491 24.54 10.62 -9.60
C ALA A 491 24.54 10.72 -11.14
N ARG A 492 24.36 9.59 -11.82
CA ARG A 492 24.37 9.46 -13.29
C ARG A 492 23.72 8.16 -13.76
N ILE A 493 23.39 8.11 -15.05
CA ILE A 493 23.15 6.84 -15.74
C ILE A 493 24.50 6.13 -15.89
N LYS A 494 24.53 4.83 -15.55
CA LYS A 494 25.78 4.04 -15.45
C LYS A 494 26.08 3.25 -16.72
N GLU A 495 25.07 2.55 -17.24
CA GLU A 495 25.18 1.69 -18.41
C GLU A 495 24.37 2.25 -19.59
N GLY A 496 24.89 2.07 -20.81
CA GLY A 496 24.23 2.51 -22.04
C GLY A 496 23.32 1.44 -22.62
N THR A 497 22.17 1.84 -23.16
CA THR A 497 21.17 0.91 -23.71
C THR A 497 20.95 1.06 -25.22
N GLY A 498 21.77 1.87 -25.87
CA GLY A 498 21.80 2.03 -27.33
C GLY A 498 22.62 0.95 -28.04
N GLU A 499 22.85 1.17 -29.34
CA GLU A 499 23.62 0.24 -30.18
C GLU A 499 25.03 -0.03 -29.59
N TYR A 500 25.46 -1.29 -29.64
CA TYR A 500 26.73 -1.77 -29.07
C TYR A 500 26.91 -1.57 -27.56
N GLY A 501 25.82 -1.38 -26.80
CA GLY A 501 25.88 -1.10 -25.36
C GLY A 501 26.38 0.32 -25.05
N LEU A 502 26.41 1.21 -26.04
CA LEU A 502 26.74 2.61 -25.84
C LEU A 502 25.49 3.40 -25.40
N PRO A 503 25.64 4.49 -24.64
CA PRO A 503 24.49 5.27 -24.22
C PRO A 503 23.84 5.98 -25.42
N THR A 504 22.51 6.00 -25.42
CA THR A 504 21.67 6.73 -26.39
C THR A 504 21.94 8.23 -26.29
N ARG A 505 21.43 9.01 -27.25
CA ARG A 505 21.57 10.48 -27.19
C ARG A 505 20.93 11.04 -25.92
N ALA A 506 19.71 10.60 -25.60
CA ALA A 506 18.99 11.05 -24.42
C ALA A 506 19.71 10.66 -23.11
N GLU A 507 20.34 9.49 -23.05
CA GLU A 507 21.14 9.06 -21.89
C GLU A 507 22.40 9.91 -21.68
N ARG A 508 23.06 10.34 -22.76
CA ARG A 508 24.23 11.24 -22.71
C ARG A 508 23.85 12.66 -22.27
N ASP A 509 22.69 13.13 -22.73
CA ASP A 509 22.17 14.46 -22.41
C ASP A 509 21.61 14.54 -20.99
N ALA A 510 21.27 13.40 -20.39
CA ALA A 510 20.72 13.33 -19.04
C ALA A 510 21.75 13.73 -17.96
N ARG A 511 21.22 14.13 -16.80
CA ARG A 511 21.96 14.31 -15.56
C ARG A 511 21.34 13.41 -14.49
N GLY A 512 22.16 12.95 -13.55
CA GLY A 512 21.63 12.34 -12.35
C GLY A 512 21.25 13.38 -11.31
N VAL A 513 20.87 12.90 -10.14
CA VAL A 513 20.33 13.69 -9.05
C VAL A 513 20.98 13.27 -7.74
N MET A 514 21.31 14.26 -6.93
CA MET A 514 21.70 14.09 -5.53
C MET A 514 20.47 14.23 -4.64
N LEU A 515 20.26 13.26 -3.77
CA LEU A 515 19.20 13.28 -2.76
C LEU A 515 19.79 13.36 -1.36
N ARG A 516 19.04 13.93 -0.42
CA ARG A 516 19.32 13.93 1.01
C ARG A 516 18.40 12.92 1.68
N VAL A 517 18.97 11.95 2.37
CA VAL A 517 18.24 10.89 3.06
C VAL A 517 18.16 11.18 4.54
N TYR A 518 16.98 10.98 5.12
CA TYR A 518 16.71 11.19 6.53
C TYR A 518 16.03 9.95 7.12
N ILE A 519 16.37 9.60 8.36
CA ILE A 519 15.73 8.52 9.12
C ILE A 519 15.07 9.09 10.39
N PRO A 520 14.05 8.40 10.95
CA PRO A 520 13.50 8.77 12.25
C PRO A 520 14.59 8.76 13.33
N ARG A 521 14.54 9.70 14.28
CA ARG A 521 15.54 9.80 15.36
C ARG A 521 15.69 8.50 16.16
N ALA A 522 14.61 7.74 16.37
CA ALA A 522 14.65 6.45 17.07
C ALA A 522 15.55 5.41 16.37
N SER A 523 15.65 5.46 15.04
CA SER A 523 16.49 4.56 14.26
C SER A 523 17.99 4.79 14.44
N LEU A 524 18.41 5.93 15.02
CA LEU A 524 19.83 6.19 15.32
C LEU A 524 20.42 5.21 16.33
N GLU A 525 19.60 4.59 17.19
CA GLU A 525 20.05 3.56 18.14
C GLU A 525 20.58 2.30 17.45
N ARG A 526 20.24 2.10 16.17
CA ARG A 526 20.67 0.96 15.33
C ARG A 526 21.47 1.42 14.10
N PHE A 527 22.08 2.59 14.19
CA PHE A 527 22.92 3.18 13.15
C PHE A 527 24.39 3.06 13.54
N TYR A 528 25.02 1.96 13.15
CA TYR A 528 26.35 1.57 13.60
C TYR A 528 27.45 2.07 12.64
N ARG A 529 28.67 2.15 13.15
CA ARG A 529 29.86 2.46 12.34
C ARG A 529 31.05 1.60 12.72
N THR A 530 31.79 1.14 11.71
CA THR A 530 33.08 0.48 11.86
C THR A 530 34.17 1.25 11.10
N ASN A 531 35.44 1.09 11.51
CA ASN A 531 36.59 1.61 10.77
C ASN A 531 37.11 0.63 9.70
N THR A 532 36.59 -0.61 9.70
CA THR A 532 36.94 -1.63 8.70
C THR A 532 36.06 -1.43 7.46
N PRO A 533 36.61 -1.51 6.23
CA PRO A 533 35.79 -1.49 5.03
C PRO A 533 34.69 -2.55 5.08
N LEU A 534 33.47 -2.21 4.65
CA LEU A 534 32.28 -3.05 4.88
C LEU A 534 32.46 -4.47 4.35
N GLU A 535 33.04 -4.63 3.15
CA GLU A 535 33.36 -5.93 2.53
C GLU A 535 34.22 -6.86 3.42
N ASN A 536 35.07 -6.29 4.27
CA ASN A 536 35.99 -7.02 5.16
C ASN A 536 35.43 -7.14 6.60
N ALA A 537 34.23 -6.62 6.84
CA ALA A 537 33.61 -6.50 8.16
C ALA A 537 32.37 -7.40 8.33
N GLU A 538 32.07 -8.31 7.39
CA GLU A 538 30.85 -9.14 7.42
C GLU A 538 30.64 -9.83 8.78
N GLU A 539 31.64 -10.57 9.29
CA GLU A 539 31.54 -11.25 10.60
C GLU A 539 31.37 -10.26 11.76
N HIS A 540 32.04 -9.11 11.71
CA HIS A 540 31.87 -8.09 12.76
C HIS A 540 30.43 -7.55 12.76
N ILE A 541 29.88 -7.26 11.57
CA ILE A 541 28.54 -6.74 11.39
C ILE A 541 27.50 -7.74 11.92
N THR A 542 27.59 -9.02 11.53
CA THR A 542 26.63 -10.06 11.94
C THR A 542 26.63 -10.30 13.45
N GLN A 543 27.79 -10.21 14.11
CA GLN A 543 27.90 -10.31 15.56
C GLN A 543 27.27 -9.10 16.28
N VAL A 544 27.36 -7.90 15.72
CA VAL A 544 26.75 -6.68 16.30
C VAL A 544 25.24 -6.70 16.16
N ILE A 545 24.70 -7.05 14.98
CA ILE A 545 23.26 -7.06 14.73
C ILE A 545 22.56 -8.33 15.25
N GLY A 546 23.31 -9.40 15.55
CA GLY A 546 22.79 -10.63 16.13
C GLY A 546 22.08 -11.56 15.14
N HIS A 547 22.28 -11.38 13.83
CA HIS A 547 21.78 -12.27 12.78
C HIS A 547 22.68 -12.22 11.53
N SER A 548 22.51 -13.17 10.61
CA SER A 548 23.19 -13.14 9.31
C SER A 548 22.70 -11.97 8.45
N LEU A 549 23.55 -11.47 7.55
CA LEU A 549 23.13 -10.54 6.50
C LEU A 549 21.96 -11.13 5.67
N PRO A 550 21.11 -10.28 5.07
CA PRO A 550 21.19 -8.82 4.97
C PRO A 550 20.87 -8.05 6.26
N LEU A 551 21.21 -6.76 6.26
CA LEU A 551 20.71 -5.82 7.27
C LEU A 551 19.18 -5.72 7.21
N ARG A 552 18.53 -5.65 8.37
CA ARG A 552 17.08 -5.53 8.52
C ARG A 552 16.72 -4.11 8.95
N ASN A 553 16.45 -3.90 10.24
CA ASN A 553 16.14 -2.59 10.83
C ASN A 553 17.40 -2.00 11.47
N GLU A 554 18.49 -2.04 10.72
CA GLU A 554 19.82 -1.55 11.11
C GLU A 554 20.48 -0.84 9.91
N ALA A 555 21.46 0.01 10.22
CA ALA A 555 22.36 0.57 9.23
C ALA A 555 23.80 0.39 9.68
N PHE A 556 24.71 0.22 8.72
CA PHE A 556 26.14 0.15 8.98
C PHE A 556 26.92 1.11 8.08
N THR A 557 27.78 1.90 8.72
CA THR A 557 28.72 2.80 8.08
C THR A 557 30.14 2.24 8.17
N GLY A 558 30.91 2.35 7.09
CA GLY A 558 32.33 2.04 7.08
C GLY A 558 33.00 2.60 5.82
N PRO A 559 34.34 2.62 5.75
CA PRO A 559 35.04 3.10 4.56
C PRO A 559 34.68 2.26 3.32
N GLU A 560 34.48 2.90 2.17
CA GLU A 560 34.24 2.19 0.89
C GLU A 560 35.45 1.35 0.45
N SER A 561 36.64 1.73 0.92
CA SER A 561 37.92 1.05 0.69
C SER A 561 38.91 1.39 1.81
N ALA A 562 40.03 0.67 1.89
CA ALA A 562 41.04 0.92 2.91
C ALA A 562 41.63 2.34 2.80
N GLY A 563 41.28 3.22 3.75
CA GLY A 563 41.67 4.63 3.75
C GLY A 563 40.78 5.56 2.90
N GLY A 564 39.69 5.03 2.34
CA GLY A 564 38.67 5.80 1.62
C GLY A 564 37.68 6.52 2.53
N GLU A 565 36.77 7.26 1.91
CA GLU A 565 35.65 7.92 2.58
C GLU A 565 34.58 6.89 3.02
N ASP A 566 33.69 7.30 3.92
CA ASP A 566 32.63 6.42 4.44
C ASP A 566 31.49 6.22 3.42
N GLU A 567 31.06 4.97 3.26
CA GLU A 567 29.75 4.59 2.74
C GLU A 567 28.86 4.06 3.88
N THR A 568 27.55 4.14 3.70
CA THR A 568 26.56 3.60 4.64
C THR A 568 25.53 2.79 3.88
N VAL A 569 25.32 1.55 4.32
CA VAL A 569 24.21 0.72 3.85
C VAL A 569 23.11 0.70 4.91
N ILE A 570 21.91 1.12 4.52
CA ILE A 570 20.70 1.10 5.35
C ILE A 570 19.88 -0.12 4.94
N GLY A 571 19.66 -1.06 5.87
CA GLY A 571 18.83 -2.24 5.66
C GLY A 571 17.40 -1.86 5.25
N TRP A 572 16.75 -2.69 4.45
CA TRP A 572 15.47 -2.32 3.85
C TRP A 572 14.36 -2.06 4.88
N ASP A 573 14.34 -2.79 6.00
CA ASP A 573 13.34 -2.58 7.06
C ASP A 573 13.54 -1.24 7.77
N MET A 574 14.76 -0.68 7.80
CA MET A 574 14.98 0.70 8.26
C MET A 574 14.71 1.71 7.13
N ALA A 575 15.11 1.42 5.89
CA ALA A 575 15.02 2.34 4.77
C ALA A 575 13.57 2.67 4.38
N ILE A 576 12.61 1.76 4.57
CA ILE A 576 11.17 2.06 4.38
C ILE A 576 10.63 3.11 5.36
N HIS A 577 11.32 3.39 6.46
CA HIS A 577 10.99 4.48 7.38
C HIS A 577 11.76 5.76 7.06
N ALA A 578 12.72 5.71 6.14
CA ALA A 578 13.45 6.88 5.70
C ALA A 578 12.60 7.77 4.77
N VAL A 579 13.04 9.01 4.61
CA VAL A 579 12.48 9.97 3.67
C VAL A 579 13.61 10.66 2.90
N ALA A 580 13.42 10.85 1.59
CA ALA A 580 14.42 11.44 0.72
C ALA A 580 13.87 12.68 0.01
N ILE A 581 14.65 13.76 0.00
CA ILE A 581 14.33 14.99 -0.73
C ILE A 581 15.50 15.38 -1.64
N PRO A 582 15.28 16.13 -2.73
CA PRO A 582 16.36 16.65 -3.54
C PRO A 582 17.36 17.51 -2.74
N SER A 583 18.65 17.33 -3.04
CA SER A 583 19.76 18.05 -2.39
C SER A 583 19.80 19.54 -2.72
#